data_AF-A0A7J7H5X5-F1
#
_entry.id   AF-A0A7J7H5X5-F1
#
_cell.length_a   1.000
_cell.length_b   1.000
_cell.length_c   1.000
_cell.angle_alpha   90.00
_cell.angle_beta   90.00
_cell.angle_gamma   90.00
#
_symmetry.space_group_name_H-M   'P 1'
#
loop_
_entity.id
_entity.type
_entity.pdbx_description
1 polymer ?
#
loop_
_entity_poly.entity_id
_entity_poly.type
_entity_poly.pdbx_seq_one_letter_code
_entity_poly.pdbx_strand_id
1 'polypeptide(L)'
;MAVAQANSTATSPTFFGLTYPMKDDPLTGGPSQSSKGKFGLTFKEQVSQFMAMNLVFTEEKYYNGNALAVLGINPTLQPKRELTIVGGTSVFKMARGVALL
;
A
#
# COMPACT_ATOMS: atom_id res chain seq x y z
N MET A 1 13.42 5.01 -8.14
CA MET A 1 13.30 5.71 -9.43
C MET A 1 11.83 5.70 -9.84
N ALA A 2 11.27 6.77 -10.42
CA ALA A 2 9.87 6.77 -10.89
C ALA A 2 9.71 5.90 -12.14
N VAL A 3 8.52 5.31 -12.33
CA VAL A 3 8.19 4.48 -13.51
C VAL A 3 7.15 5.12 -14.42
N ALA A 4 6.41 6.11 -13.93
CA ALA A 4 5.52 6.94 -14.72
C ALA A 4 5.27 8.29 -14.02
N GLN A 5 4.93 9.32 -14.78
CA GLN A 5 4.56 10.64 -14.29
C GLN A 5 3.59 11.33 -15.26
N ALA A 6 2.78 12.26 -14.76
CA ALA A 6 1.94 13.13 -15.57
C ALA A 6 2.72 14.38 -16.01
N ASN A 7 2.28 15.05 -17.09
CA ASN A 7 2.89 16.31 -17.55
C ASN A 7 2.88 17.40 -16.46
N SER A 8 1.87 17.40 -15.60
CA SER A 8 1.74 18.35 -14.49
C SER A 8 2.48 17.92 -13.22
N THR A 9 3.14 16.76 -13.18
CA THR A 9 3.73 16.23 -11.94
C THR A 9 4.74 17.17 -11.33
N ALA A 10 5.63 17.78 -12.14
CA ALA A 10 6.68 18.67 -11.65
C ALA A 10 6.15 20.02 -11.12
N THR A 11 4.99 20.46 -11.59
CA THR A 11 4.36 21.73 -11.17
C THR A 11 3.24 21.52 -10.15
N SER A 12 2.88 20.27 -9.85
CA SER A 12 1.85 19.93 -8.88
C SER A 12 2.41 20.02 -7.46
N PRO A 13 1.73 20.70 -6.52
CA PRO A 13 2.19 20.80 -5.11
C PRO A 13 2.26 19.45 -4.40
N THR A 14 1.55 18.44 -4.93
CA THR A 14 1.46 17.08 -4.38
C THR A 14 2.18 16.02 -5.23
N PHE A 15 2.87 16.42 -6.29
CA PHE A 15 3.45 15.49 -7.28
C PHE A 15 2.42 14.53 -7.89
N PHE A 16 1.21 15.02 -8.14
CA PHE A 16 0.11 14.24 -8.72
C PHE A 16 0.55 13.46 -9.96
N GLY A 17 0.17 12.18 -10.04
CA GLY A 17 0.49 11.29 -11.16
C GLY A 17 1.88 10.66 -11.10
N LEU A 18 2.72 11.02 -10.12
CA LEU A 18 4.00 10.36 -9.92
C LEU A 18 3.80 8.93 -9.44
N THR A 19 4.31 7.96 -10.19
CA THR A 19 4.18 6.53 -9.91
C THR A 19 5.54 5.92 -9.62
N TYR A 20 5.63 5.19 -8.51
CA TYR A 20 6.84 4.48 -8.10
C TYR A 20 6.77 2.99 -8.49
N PRO A 21 7.93 2.33 -8.63
CA PRO A 21 7.99 0.90 -8.88
C PRO A 21 7.37 0.13 -7.71
N MET A 22 7.10 -1.15 -7.96
CA MET A 22 6.78 -2.09 -6.90
C MET A 22 7.85 -2.04 -5.82
N LYS A 23 7.42 -1.90 -4.56
CA LYS A 23 8.27 -2.09 -3.39
C LYS A 23 8.08 -3.49 -2.84
N ASP A 24 9.15 -4.01 -2.26
CA ASP A 24 9.22 -5.28 -1.54
C ASP A 24 9.80 -5.00 -0.16
N ASP A 25 8.99 -4.36 0.69
CA ASP A 25 9.45 -3.98 2.02
C ASP A 25 9.08 -5.08 3.06
N PRO A 26 9.92 -5.34 4.08
CA PRO A 26 9.73 -6.44 5.04
C PRO A 26 8.65 -6.17 6.10
N LEU A 27 7.69 -7.09 6.26
CA LEU A 27 6.75 -7.07 7.39
C LEU A 27 7.46 -7.60 8.65
N THR A 28 7.73 -6.76 9.64
CA THR A 28 8.31 -7.19 10.94
C THR A 28 7.30 -7.03 12.08
N GLY A 29 7.49 -7.80 13.16
CA GLY A 29 6.69 -7.66 14.39
C GLY A 29 6.95 -6.38 15.21
N GLY A 30 7.80 -5.48 14.71
CA GLY A 30 8.21 -4.24 15.36
C GLY A 30 8.18 -3.02 14.42
N PRO A 31 8.79 -1.89 14.79
CA PRO A 31 8.63 -0.59 14.12
C PRO A 31 9.15 -0.43 12.67
N SER A 32 9.30 -1.48 11.84
CA SER A 32 9.70 -1.38 10.42
C SER A 32 9.13 -2.53 9.56
N GLN A 33 9.05 -2.49 8.21
CA GLN A 33 8.46 -1.48 7.33
C GLN A 33 7.83 -2.22 6.12
N SER A 34 6.56 -1.94 5.84
CA SER A 34 5.52 -2.76 5.17
C SER A 34 5.64 -3.22 3.70
N SER A 35 5.54 -4.54 3.48
CA SER A 35 4.89 -5.32 2.39
C SER A 35 5.24 -5.12 0.90
N LYS A 36 4.92 -6.16 0.11
CA LYS A 36 5.02 -6.18 -1.36
C LYS A 36 3.87 -5.41 -2.03
N GLY A 37 4.13 -4.32 -2.75
CA GLY A 37 3.05 -3.54 -3.35
C GLY A 37 3.46 -2.48 -4.38
N LYS A 38 2.49 -2.03 -5.18
CA LYS A 38 2.60 -0.84 -6.04
C LYS A 38 1.97 0.35 -5.32
N PHE A 39 2.60 1.52 -5.42
CA PHE A 39 1.97 2.78 -4.99
C PHE A 39 2.30 3.94 -5.93
N GLY A 40 1.38 4.89 -6.04
CA GLY A 40 1.53 6.13 -6.82
C GLY A 40 0.77 7.27 -6.17
N LEU A 41 1.14 8.53 -6.44
CA LEU A 41 0.52 9.71 -5.83
C LEU A 41 -0.72 10.16 -6.61
N THR A 42 -1.87 10.29 -5.91
CA THR A 42 -3.18 10.38 -6.58
C THR A 42 -4.06 11.57 -6.23
N PHE A 43 -3.64 12.49 -5.35
CA PHE A 43 -4.46 13.67 -5.02
C PHE A 43 -3.74 14.98 -5.32
N LYS A 44 -4.52 15.99 -5.76
CA LYS A 44 -4.03 17.34 -6.09
C LYS A 44 -4.06 18.31 -4.90
N GLU A 45 -4.92 18.05 -3.91
CA GLU A 45 -5.15 18.94 -2.76
C GLU A 45 -4.34 18.52 -1.51
N GLN A 46 -4.12 17.22 -1.33
CA GLN A 46 -3.33 16.66 -0.23
C GLN A 46 -2.40 15.56 -0.77
N VAL A 47 -1.24 15.39 -0.14
CA VAL A 47 -0.32 14.32 -0.51
C VAL A 47 -0.92 12.98 -0.05
N SER A 48 -1.37 12.18 -1.01
CA SER A 48 -1.85 10.82 -0.75
C SER A 48 -1.41 9.86 -1.86
N GLN A 49 -1.27 8.61 -1.47
CA GLN A 49 -0.82 7.51 -2.32
C GLN A 49 -1.96 6.56 -2.59
N PHE A 50 -2.26 6.25 -3.84
CA PHE A 50 -3.01 5.04 -4.16
C PHE A 50 -2.12 3.84 -3.90
N MET A 51 -2.59 2.91 -3.09
CA MET A 51 -1.91 1.68 -2.74
C MET A 51 -2.68 0.49 -3.28
N ALA A 52 -1.96 -0.39 -3.98
CA ALA A 52 -2.43 -1.73 -4.35
C ALA A 52 -1.32 -2.71 -3.98
N MET A 53 -1.49 -3.41 -2.86
CA MET A 53 -0.43 -4.21 -2.24
C MET A 53 -0.93 -5.53 -1.67
N ASN A 54 -0.01 -6.49 -1.51
CA ASN A 54 -0.24 -7.75 -0.85
C ASN A 54 0.62 -7.81 0.43
N LEU A 55 -0.02 -8.03 1.58
CA LEU A 55 0.66 -8.37 2.82
C LEU A 55 0.92 -9.87 2.83
N VAL A 56 2.15 -10.29 2.51
CA VAL A 56 2.52 -11.72 2.45
C VAL A 56 3.15 -12.14 3.76
N PHE A 57 2.58 -13.15 4.41
CA PHE A 57 3.05 -13.67 5.69
C PHE A 57 4.04 -14.82 5.48
N THR A 58 5.17 -14.80 6.19
CA THR A 58 6.26 -15.78 5.98
C THR A 58 6.77 -16.44 7.27
N GLU A 59 6.53 -15.85 8.44
CA GLU A 59 7.14 -16.32 9.70
C GLU A 59 6.23 -17.29 10.48
N GLU A 60 4.93 -17.01 10.55
CA GLU A 60 3.99 -17.81 11.32
C GLU A 60 3.57 -19.08 10.60
N LYS A 61 3.72 -20.26 11.23
CA LYS A 61 3.45 -21.57 10.63
C LYS A 61 2.07 -21.67 9.99
N TYR A 62 1.06 -21.04 10.59
CA TYR A 62 -0.32 -21.08 10.10
C TYR A 62 -0.58 -20.10 8.94
N TYR A 63 0.15 -19.00 8.87
CA TYR A 63 -0.06 -17.94 7.88
C TYR A 63 0.99 -17.95 6.75
N ASN A 64 2.05 -18.72 6.89
CA ASN A 64 3.16 -18.78 5.93
C ASN A 64 2.67 -19.10 4.51
N GLY A 65 3.05 -18.24 3.56
CA GLY A 65 2.68 -18.35 2.15
C GLY A 65 1.32 -17.74 1.81
N ASN A 66 0.56 -17.28 2.80
CA ASN A 66 -0.74 -16.67 2.60
C ASN A 66 -0.62 -15.15 2.57
N ALA A 67 -1.60 -14.48 1.95
CA ALA A 67 -1.58 -13.04 1.78
C ALA A 67 -2.94 -12.37 1.95
N LEU A 68 -2.92 -11.13 2.41
CA LEU A 68 -4.06 -10.19 2.37
C LEU A 68 -3.86 -9.18 1.24
N ALA A 69 -4.90 -8.94 0.45
CA ALA A 69 -4.90 -7.92 -0.60
C ALA A 69 -5.46 -6.60 -0.04
N VAL A 70 -4.69 -5.53 -0.19
CA VAL A 70 -5.04 -4.19 0.27
C VAL A 70 -5.14 -3.25 -0.93
N LEU A 71 -6.23 -2.49 -0.98
CA LEU A 71 -6.49 -1.49 -2.01
C LEU A 71 -7.06 -0.24 -1.35
N GLY A 72 -6.49 0.93 -1.63
CA GLY A 72 -7.04 2.17 -1.11
C GLY A 72 -6.20 3.41 -1.36
N ILE A 73 -6.70 4.54 -0.86
CA ILE A 73 -5.98 5.80 -0.81
C ILE A 73 -5.37 5.95 0.56
N ASN A 74 -4.05 6.09 0.60
CA ASN A 74 -3.25 6.29 1.80
C ASN A 74 -2.90 7.79 1.92
N PRO A 75 -3.63 8.57 2.73
CA PRO A 75 -3.27 9.95 3.02
C PRO A 75 -2.05 9.97 3.96
N THR A 76 -0.86 9.89 3.38
CA THR A 76 0.41 9.65 4.11
C THR A 76 0.75 10.67 5.19
N LEU A 77 0.13 11.85 5.16
CA LEU A 77 0.34 12.91 6.16
C LEU A 77 -0.63 12.84 7.34
N GLN A 78 -1.64 11.96 7.30
CA GLN A 78 -2.61 11.80 8.38
C GLN A 78 -2.11 10.81 9.43
N PRO A 79 -2.37 11.06 10.74
CA PRO A 79 -1.88 10.20 11.83
C PRO A 79 -2.66 8.88 11.97
N LYS A 80 -3.84 8.78 11.36
CA LYS A 80 -4.64 7.57 11.31
C LYS A 80 -5.12 7.37 9.88
N ARG A 81 -4.83 6.21 9.32
CA ARG A 81 -5.08 5.92 7.91
C ARG A 81 -5.75 4.58 7.82
N GLU A 82 -6.86 4.53 7.10
CA GLU A 82 -7.63 3.30 6.92
C GLU A 82 -7.47 2.83 5.47
N LEU A 83 -7.02 1.58 5.30
CA LEU A 83 -6.92 0.95 3.99
C LEU A 83 -7.81 -0.30 3.94
N THR A 84 -8.48 -0.51 2.82
CA THR A 84 -9.43 -1.61 2.68
C THR A 84 -8.71 -2.92 2.38
N ILE A 85 -9.03 -3.96 3.17
CA ILE A 85 -8.72 -5.35 2.84
C ILE A 85 -9.82 -5.84 1.88
N VAL A 86 -9.46 -6.08 0.64
CA VAL A 86 -10.39 -6.46 -0.44
C VAL A 86 -10.41 -7.96 -0.72
N GLY A 87 -9.51 -8.72 -0.10
CA GLY A 87 -9.44 -10.18 -0.26
C GLY A 87 -8.22 -10.79 0.42
N GLY A 88 -8.04 -12.09 0.18
CA GLY A 88 -6.87 -12.83 0.63
C GLY A 88 -6.80 -14.22 0.04
N THR A 89 -5.69 -14.90 0.26
CA THR A 89 -5.43 -16.26 -0.23
C THR A 89 -5.56 -17.30 0.89
N SER A 90 -5.92 -18.54 0.53
CA SER A 90 -5.90 -19.70 1.43
C SER A 90 -6.61 -19.46 2.78
N VAL A 91 -5.90 -19.36 3.90
CA VAL A 91 -6.47 -19.11 5.23
C VAL A 91 -7.20 -17.76 5.32
N PHE A 92 -6.85 -16.81 4.45
CA PHE A 92 -7.53 -15.51 4.30
C PHE A 92 -8.52 -15.48 3.14
N LYS A 93 -8.96 -16.64 2.63
CA LYS A 93 -9.96 -16.69 1.56
C LYS A 93 -11.22 -15.95 2.00
N MET A 94 -11.72 -15.07 1.12
CA MET A 94 -12.87 -14.19 1.38
C MET A 94 -12.66 -13.13 2.46
N ALA A 95 -11.42 -12.88 2.92
CA ALA A 95 -11.15 -11.83 3.90
C ALA A 95 -11.65 -10.46 3.41
N ARG A 96 -12.36 -9.75 4.29
CA ARG A 96 -12.80 -8.36 4.12
C ARG A 96 -12.60 -7.64 5.44
N GLY A 97 -12.16 -6.39 5.38
CA GLY A 97 -11.91 -5.62 6.59
C GLY A 97 -11.10 -4.37 6.31
N VAL A 98 -10.47 -3.85 7.36
CA VAL A 98 -9.71 -2.61 7.33
C VAL A 98 -8.36 -2.81 7.99
N ALA A 99 -7.32 -2.20 7.42
CA ALA A 99 -6.00 -2.05 8.02
C ALA A 99 -5.85 -0.61 8.52
N LEU A 100 -5.47 -0.44 9.78
CA LEU A 100 -5.21 0.85 10.38
C LEU A 100 -3.70 1.10 10.42
N LEU A 101 -3.26 2.24 9.87
CA LEU A 101 -1.86 2.68 9.78
C LEU A 101 -1.66 4.12 10.24
#